data_AF-A0A367I3Q3-F1
#
_entry.id   AF-A0A367I3Q3-F1
#
_cell.length_a   1.000
_cell.length_b   1.000
_cell.length_c   1.000
_cell.angle_alpha   90.00
_cell.angle_beta   90.00
_cell.angle_gamma   90.00
#
_symmetry.space_group_name_H-M   'P 1'
#
loop_
_entity.id
_entity.type
_entity.pdbx_description
1 polymer ?
#
loop_
_entity_poly.entity_id
_entity_poly.type
_entity_poly.pdbx_seq_one_letter_code
_entity_poly.pdbx_strand_id
1 'polypeptide(L)'
;MYGHGTLQFVLDIRGLGFDSPDLSEGATDAYPVFEIAIHSEIGDEDAEGVRGATDSLGIMGFTNLDAPSPISYLNIVQLVVYLVGLGLAVNGGMKMSSKKDEE
;
A
#
# COMPACT_ATOMS: atom_id res chain seq x y z
N MET A 1 -15.48 -23.25 1.79
CA MET A 1 -15.61 -23.17 3.26
C MET A 1 -15.67 -21.68 3.63
N TYR A 2 -16.44 -21.27 4.63
CA TYR A 2 -16.43 -19.87 5.07
C TYR A 2 -15.12 -19.61 5.82
N GLY A 3 -14.18 -18.93 5.16
CA GLY A 3 -12.93 -18.50 5.77
C GLY A 3 -13.16 -17.20 6.53
N HIS A 4 -13.28 -17.28 7.85
CA HIS A 4 -13.22 -16.09 8.70
C HIS A 4 -11.75 -15.81 8.99
N GLY A 5 -11.21 -14.78 8.35
CA GLY A 5 -9.84 -14.33 8.56
C GLY A 5 -9.82 -13.03 9.35
N THR A 6 -9.00 -12.95 10.39
CA THR A 6 -8.79 -11.71 11.14
C THR A 6 -7.39 -11.18 10.85
N LEU A 7 -7.31 -9.93 10.39
CA LEU A 7 -6.05 -9.22 10.22
C LEU A 7 -5.90 -8.22 11.37
N GLN A 8 -4.97 -8.48 12.29
CA GLN A 8 -4.75 -7.65 13.46
C GLN A 8 -3.53 -6.76 13.26
N PHE A 9 -3.72 -5.45 13.38
CA PHE A 9 -2.63 -4.47 13.31
C PHE A 9 -2.18 -4.10 14.72
N VAL A 10 -0.87 -4.22 14.95
CA VAL A 10 -0.21 -3.97 16.22
C VAL A 10 0.84 -2.87 16.07
N LEU A 11 0.86 -1.94 17.03
CA LEU A 11 1.85 -0.89 17.15
C LEU A 11 2.98 -1.38 18.06
N ASP A 12 4.18 -1.56 17.50
CA ASP A 12 5.39 -1.77 18.30
C ASP A 12 5.72 -0.49 19.06
N ILE A 13 5.73 -0.56 20.39
CA ILE A 13 5.98 0.60 21.27
C ILE A 13 7.42 0.67 21.78
N ARG A 14 8.30 -0.28 21.38
CA ARG A 14 9.71 -0.31 21.79
C ARG A 14 10.55 0.75 21.08
N GLY A 15 10.06 1.28 19.97
CA GLY A 15 10.67 2.36 19.21
C GLY A 15 11.39 1.88 17.94
N LEU A 16 12.02 2.82 17.24
CA LEU A 16 12.66 2.56 15.95
C LEU A 16 13.92 1.69 16.11
N GLY A 17 14.07 0.70 15.23
CA GLY A 17 15.24 -0.19 15.20
C GLY A 17 15.07 -1.50 15.95
N PHE A 18 13.93 -1.72 16.60
CA PHE A 18 13.55 -3.03 17.13
C PHE A 18 12.85 -3.85 16.04
N ASP A 19 13.32 -5.06 15.82
CA ASP A 19 12.70 -6.09 15.01
C ASP A 19 11.93 -7.08 15.90
N SER A 20 10.99 -7.81 15.30
CA SER A 20 10.30 -8.96 15.91
C SER A 20 9.73 -8.71 17.33
N PRO A 21 8.67 -7.89 17.47
CA PRO A 21 7.97 -7.72 18.75
C PRO A 21 7.41 -9.03 19.29
N ASP A 22 7.47 -9.21 20.61
CA ASP A 22 6.75 -10.29 21.25
C ASP A 22 5.24 -10.02 21.19
N LEU A 23 4.54 -10.90 20.47
CA LEU A 23 3.09 -10.84 20.27
C LEU A 23 2.35 -11.84 21.17
N SER A 24 3.02 -12.46 22.14
CA SER A 24 2.39 -13.38 23.08
C SER A 24 1.41 -12.66 24.00
N GLU A 25 0.43 -13.40 24.52
CA GLU A 25 -0.60 -12.86 25.39
C GLU A 25 0.02 -12.26 26.67
N GLY A 26 -0.20 -10.96 26.89
CA GLY A 26 0.36 -10.22 28.02
C GLY A 26 1.72 -9.57 27.76
N ALA A 27 2.30 -9.74 26.56
CA ALA A 27 3.49 -9.00 26.16
C ALA A 27 3.20 -7.49 26.06
N THR A 28 4.19 -6.68 26.42
CA THR A 28 4.10 -5.20 26.38
C THR A 28 4.78 -4.60 25.16
N ASP A 29 5.34 -5.44 24.28
CA ASP A 29 6.14 -5.00 23.14
C ASP A 29 5.27 -4.31 22.07
N ALA A 30 4.04 -4.79 21.88
CA ALA A 30 3.12 -4.23 20.91
C ALA A 30 1.70 -4.10 21.44
N TYR A 31 1.03 -3.01 21.06
CA TYR A 31 -0.37 -2.75 21.41
C TYR A 31 -1.28 -2.94 20.19
N PRO A 32 -2.44 -3.62 20.34
CA PRO A 32 -3.40 -3.73 19.26
C PRO A 32 -4.02 -2.37 18.95
N VAL A 33 -4.06 -1.99 17.68
CA VAL A 33 -4.59 -0.68 17.23
C VAL A 33 -5.97 -0.83 16.61
N PHE A 34 -6.12 -1.76 15.66
CA PHE A 34 -7.41 -2.12 15.07
C PHE A 34 -7.34 -3.48 14.38
N GLU A 35 -8.51 -4.08 14.17
CA GLU A 35 -8.69 -5.40 13.56
C GLU A 35 -9.60 -5.29 12.33
N ILE A 36 -9.20 -5.94 11.24
CA ILE A 36 -10.03 -6.10 10.05
C ILE A 36 -10.56 -7.53 10.03
N ALA A 37 -11.86 -7.67 10.29
CA ALA A 37 -12.56 -8.94 10.18
C ALA A 37 -12.97 -9.17 8.72
N ILE A 38 -12.32 -10.11 8.05
CA ILE A 38 -12.63 -10.49 6.67
C ILE A 38 -13.69 -11.58 6.73
N HIS A 39 -14.92 -11.22 6.35
CA HIS A 39 -16.00 -12.15 6.09
C HIS A 39 -16.19 -12.27 4.59
N SER A 40 -15.60 -13.30 3.98
CA SER A 40 -15.91 -13.64 2.58
C SER A 40 -15.83 -15.15 2.40
N GLU A 41 -16.70 -15.70 1.55
CA GLU A 41 -16.45 -17.01 0.93
C GLU A 41 -15.23 -16.82 0.03
N ILE A 42 -14.04 -17.02 0.59
CA ILE A 42 -12.79 -17.06 -0.16
C ILE A 42 -12.53 -18.54 -0.36
N GLY A 43 -12.58 -19.03 -1.60
CA GLY A 43 -12.09 -20.38 -1.91
C GLY A 43 -10.61 -20.46 -1.53
N ASP A 44 -10.09 -21.63 -1.19
CA ASP A 44 -8.66 -21.78 -0.82
C ASP A 44 -7.73 -21.22 -1.94
N GLU A 45 -8.21 -21.26 -3.19
CA GLU A 45 -7.62 -20.67 -4.39
C GLU A 45 -7.61 -19.12 -4.41
N ASP A 46 -8.57 -18.45 -3.78
CA ASP A 46 -8.68 -16.98 -3.73
C ASP A 46 -7.88 -16.38 -2.56
N ALA A 47 -7.53 -17.18 -1.55
CA ALA A 47 -6.77 -16.73 -0.37
C ALA A 47 -5.32 -16.35 -0.72
N GLU A 48 -4.75 -17.00 -1.73
CA GLU A 48 -3.44 -16.66 -2.29
C GLU A 48 -3.41 -15.24 -2.87
N GLY A 49 -4.54 -14.77 -3.43
CA GLY A 49 -4.68 -13.43 -4.00
C GLY A 49 -4.67 -12.29 -2.98
N VAL A 50 -5.10 -12.55 -1.73
CA VAL A 50 -5.16 -11.53 -0.66
C VAL A 50 -3.76 -11.12 -0.18
N ARG A 51 -2.82 -12.07 -0.10
CA ARG A 51 -1.40 -11.76 0.20
C ARG A 51 -0.74 -10.95 -0.91
N GLY A 52 -1.13 -11.21 -2.16
CA GLY A 52 -0.66 -10.47 -3.34
C GLY A 52 -0.94 -8.96 -3.27
N ALA A 53 -1.96 -8.52 -2.53
CA ALA A 53 -2.24 -7.10 -2.34
C ALA A 53 -1.14 -6.41 -1.51
N THR A 54 -0.70 -7.02 -0.42
CA THR A 54 0.42 -6.53 0.41
C THR A 54 1.78 -6.72 -0.25
N ASP A 55 1.98 -7.82 -0.99
CA ASP A 55 3.23 -8.09 -1.72
C ASP A 55 3.39 -7.19 -2.96
N SER A 56 2.31 -6.56 -3.43
CA SER A 56 2.35 -5.58 -4.53
C SER A 56 2.86 -4.20 -4.10
N LEU A 57 3.11 -3.95 -2.81
CA LEU A 57 3.73 -2.72 -2.33
C LEU A 57 5.25 -2.81 -2.50
N GLY A 58 5.78 -2.13 -3.51
CA GLY A 58 7.23 -2.02 -3.75
C GLY A 58 7.97 -1.24 -2.66
N ILE A 59 9.31 -1.26 -2.74
CA ILE A 59 10.27 -0.78 -1.72
C ILE A 59 10.07 0.66 -1.19
N MET A 60 9.23 1.46 -1.84
CA MET A 60 8.92 2.85 -1.45
C MET A 60 7.41 3.13 -1.34
N GLY A 61 6.57 2.09 -1.21
CA GLY A 61 5.11 2.23 -1.22
C GLY A 61 4.50 2.45 -2.62
N PHE A 62 5.32 2.35 -3.67
CA PHE A 62 4.85 2.33 -5.05
C PHE A 62 4.34 0.93 -5.40
N THR A 63 3.17 0.86 -6.01
CA THR A 63 2.56 -0.40 -6.43
C THR A 63 3.34 -1.04 -7.59
N ASN A 64 3.70 -2.32 -7.48
CA ASN A 64 4.34 -3.10 -8.55
C ASN A 64 3.34 -3.37 -9.70
N LEU A 65 3.81 -3.29 -10.96
CA LEU A 65 2.97 -3.57 -12.13
C LEU A 65 2.64 -5.06 -12.32
N ASP A 66 3.39 -5.93 -11.65
CA ASP A 66 3.23 -7.40 -11.67
C ASP A 66 2.26 -7.90 -10.58
N ALA A 67 1.32 -7.05 -10.17
CA ALA A 67 0.31 -7.42 -9.18
C ALA A 67 -0.76 -8.34 -9.82
N PRO A 68 -1.32 -9.30 -9.07
CA PRO A 68 -2.46 -10.07 -9.56
C PRO A 68 -3.66 -9.15 -9.86
N SER A 69 -4.46 -9.52 -10.86
CA SER A 69 -5.72 -8.83 -11.14
C SER A 69 -6.68 -8.97 -9.95
N PRO A 70 -7.48 -7.92 -9.61
CA PRO A 70 -7.67 -6.68 -10.36
C PRO A 70 -6.70 -5.54 -10.00
N ILE A 71 -5.73 -5.77 -9.10
CA ILE A 71 -4.84 -4.72 -8.57
C ILE A 71 -3.94 -4.12 -9.65
N SER A 72 -3.47 -4.95 -10.60
CA SER A 72 -2.73 -4.47 -11.78
C SER A 72 -3.46 -3.36 -12.56
N TYR A 73 -4.79 -3.43 -12.69
CA TYR A 73 -5.57 -2.40 -13.37
C TYR A 73 -5.54 -1.07 -12.63
N LEU A 74 -5.66 -1.10 -11.30
CA LEU A 74 -5.56 0.10 -10.47
C LEU A 74 -4.16 0.69 -10.53
N ASN A 75 -3.12 -0.14 -10.57
CA ASN A 75 -1.73 0.29 -10.69
C ASN A 75 -1.45 0.99 -12.04
N ILE A 76 -2.02 0.48 -13.13
CA ILE A 76 -1.95 1.12 -14.45
C ILE A 76 -2.65 2.48 -14.43
N VAL A 77 -3.85 2.57 -13.85
CA VAL A 77 -4.58 3.85 -13.72
C VAL A 77 -3.76 4.86 -12.90
N GLN A 78 -3.19 4.42 -11.78
CA GLN A 78 -2.33 5.24 -10.92
C GLN A 78 -1.10 5.77 -11.68
N LEU A 79 -0.45 4.93 -12.48
CA LEU A 79 0.69 5.32 -13.32
C LEU A 79 0.29 6.41 -14.32
N VAL A 80 -0.86 6.25 -14.99
CA VAL A 80 -1.37 7.25 -15.95
C VAL A 80 -1.61 8.60 -15.25
N VAL A 81 -2.23 8.60 -14.07
CA VAL A 81 -2.47 9.82 -13.28
C VAL A 81 -1.16 10.52 -12.94
N TYR A 82 -0.12 9.77 -12.54
CA TYR A 82 1.20 10.35 -12.26
C TYR A 82 1.86 10.96 -13.49
N LEU A 83 1.81 10.28 -14.64
CA LEU A 83 2.38 10.81 -15.88
C LEU A 83 1.66 12.08 -16.35
N VAL A 84 0.33 12.13 -16.23
CA VAL A 84 -0.47 13.32 -16.53
C VAL A 84 -0.09 14.47 -15.58
N GLY A 85 -0.05 14.21 -14.27
CA GLY A 85 0.33 15.20 -13.27
C GLY A 85 1.74 15.76 -13.51
N LEU A 86 2.70 14.89 -13.81
CA LEU A 86 4.07 15.29 -14.12
C LEU A 86 4.14 16.14 -15.40
N GLY A 87 3.43 15.73 -16.46
CA GLY A 87 3.36 16.50 -17.71
C GLY A 87 2.76 17.88 -17.51
N LEU A 88 1.71 17.99 -16.69
CA LEU A 88 1.10 19.28 -16.32
C LEU A 88 2.05 20.14 -15.49
N ALA A 89 2.77 19.57 -14.53
CA ALA A 89 3.74 20.28 -13.71
C ALA A 89 4.91 20.83 -14.54
N VAL A 90 5.46 20.02 -15.45
CA VAL A 90 6.53 20.44 -16.37
C VAL A 90 6.05 21.55 -17.30
N ASN A 91 4.89 21.39 -17.94
CA ASN A 91 4.33 22.40 -18.84
C ASN A 91 4.03 23.72 -18.10
N GLY A 92 3.44 23.63 -16.91
CA GLY A 92 3.21 24.78 -16.04
C GLY A 92 4.51 25.49 -15.65
N GLY A 93 5.52 24.72 -15.24
CA GLY A 93 6.84 25.24 -14.89
C GLY A 93 7.54 25.93 -16.07
N MET A 94 7.52 25.33 -17.26
CA MET A 94 8.09 25.93 -18.47
C MET A 94 7.42 27.26 -18.81
N LYS A 95 6.08 27.33 -18.76
CA LYS A 95 5.33 28.57 -19.03
C LYS A 95 5.61 29.67 -18.01
N MET A 96 5.82 29.32 -16.73
CA MET A 96 6.22 30.27 -15.70
C MET A 96 7.67 30.76 -15.88
N SER A 97 8.58 29.88 -16.31
CA SER A 97 9.96 30.24 -16.61
C SER A 97 10.05 31.21 -17.79
N SER A 98 9.39 30.89 -18.91
CA SER A 98 9.42 31.76 -20.09
C SER A 98 8.84 33.15 -19.84
N LYS A 99 7.85 33.29 -18.96
CA LYS A 99 7.32 34.60 -18.56
C LYS A 99 8.30 35.43 -17.74
N LYS A 100 9.20 34.80 -16.96
CA LYS A 100 10.23 35.51 -16.19
C LYS A 100 11.38 35.98 -17.07
N ASP A 101 11.65 35.30 -18.18
CA ASP A 101 12.70 35.68 -19.13
C ASP A 101 12.27 36.87 -20.02
N GLU A 102 10.96 37.15 -20.10
CA GLU A 102 10.36 38.28 -20.85
C GLU A 102 10.19 39.57 -20.01
N GLU A 103 10.44 39.51 -18.68
CA GLU A 103 10.32 40.63 -17.72
C GLU A 103 11.69 41.24 -17.39
#